data_AF-A0A1G1GXQ0-F1
#
_entry.id   AF-A0A1G1GXQ0-F1
#
_cell.length_a   1.000
_cell.length_b   1.000
_cell.length_c   1.000
_cell.angle_alpha   90.00
_cell.angle_beta   90.00
_cell.angle_gamma   90.00
#
_symmetry.space_group_name_H-M   'P 1'
#
loop_
_entity.id
_entity.type
_entity.pdbx_description
1 polymer ?
#
loop_
_entity_poly.entity_id
_entity_poly.type
_entity_poly.pdbx_seq_one_letter_code
_entity_poly.pdbx_strand_id
1 'polypeptide(L)'
;MKAVLSSPPTLRAVMIAVLLLLLWLGVNWAYHAFNKPSEVLFPLDRALNKRPLETWKEYGSLFREHATAVMTAELLASLAQTEGAGNPVARTYWRWHLSWNPLEWYQPASSAVGMYQITDGTFREATRYCIHDHVVVEDGPWNDLNSCWFNSLYTRVLPSHAIELTAASLDRAVAKAIGTRLGGRVTLRQKQNLAALIHLCGAGAGHAYASRGFRLTPGQRCGDHDVSSYLARVNALKYEFSKPAAGDKTIQQPR
;
A
#
# COMPACT_ATOMS: atom_id res chain seq x y z
N MET A 1 22.87 6.16 45.91
CA MET A 1 21.61 6.74 46.44
C MET A 1 21.82 7.87 47.46
N LYS A 2 22.75 7.78 48.42
CA LYS A 2 22.99 8.87 49.40
C LYS A 2 23.43 10.22 48.80
N ALA A 3 24.13 10.23 47.66
CA ALA A 3 24.61 11.46 47.01
C ALA A 3 23.52 12.29 46.28
N VAL A 4 22.39 11.67 45.90
CA VAL A 4 21.25 12.38 45.27
C VAL A 4 20.41 13.12 46.32
N LEU A 5 20.42 12.62 47.56
CA LEU A 5 19.68 13.17 48.71
C LEU A 5 20.39 14.36 49.40
N SER A 6 21.54 14.79 48.90
CA SER A 6 22.31 15.95 49.38
C SER A 6 22.42 17.10 48.37
N SER A 7 21.87 16.96 47.17
CA SER A 7 21.87 18.01 46.14
C SER A 7 20.82 19.10 46.42
N PRO A 8 21.01 20.35 45.92
CA PRO A 8 20.00 21.42 46.02
C PRO A 8 18.63 20.95 45.48
N PRO A 9 17.51 21.39 46.06
CA PRO A 9 16.17 20.94 45.66
C PRO A 9 15.86 21.23 44.19
N THR A 10 16.41 22.31 43.64
CA THR A 10 16.34 22.67 42.22
C THR A 10 17.04 21.64 41.34
N LEU A 11 18.25 21.20 41.70
CA LEU A 11 19.00 20.19 40.96
C LEU A 11 18.26 18.85 40.94
N ARG A 12 17.64 18.45 42.07
CA ARG A 12 16.84 17.23 42.14
C ARG A 12 15.58 17.32 41.28
N ALA A 13 14.87 18.45 41.32
CA ALA A 13 13.70 18.66 40.50
C ALA A 13 14.04 18.58 39.00
N VAL A 14 15.14 19.21 38.57
CA VAL A 14 15.63 19.12 37.19
C VAL A 14 15.99 17.68 36.83
N MET A 15 16.74 16.97 37.68
CA MET A 15 17.12 15.57 37.42
C MET A 15 15.91 14.65 37.32
N ILE A 16 14.92 14.81 38.20
CA ILE A 16 13.66 14.05 38.15
C ILE A 16 12.91 14.37 36.85
N ALA A 17 12.80 15.65 36.47
CA ALA A 17 12.14 16.05 35.23
C ALA A 17 12.84 15.48 33.98
N VAL A 18 14.17 15.50 33.94
CA VAL A 18 14.97 14.89 32.85
C VAL A 18 14.75 13.38 32.79
N LEU A 19 14.76 12.68 33.94
CA LEU A 19 14.51 11.23 33.98
C LEU A 19 13.09 10.89 33.51
N LEU A 20 12.08 11.66 33.92
CA LEU A 20 10.70 11.50 33.46
C LEU A 20 10.57 11.75 31.95
N LEU A 21 11.24 12.78 31.43
CA LEU A 21 11.26 13.06 29.99
C LEU A 21 11.93 11.93 29.20
N LEU A 22 13.06 11.41 29.67
CA LEU A 22 13.75 10.28 29.03
C LEU A 22 12.91 9.01 29.08
N LEU A 23 12.25 8.73 30.20
CA LEU A 23 11.32 7.60 30.32
C LEU A 23 10.14 7.75 29.35
N TRP A 24 9.56 8.95 29.28
CA TRP A 24 8.46 9.25 28.36
C TRP A 24 8.89 9.09 26.90
N LEU A 25 10.07 9.60 26.52
CA LEU A 25 10.63 9.42 25.19
C LEU A 25 10.91 7.94 24.88
N GLY A 26 11.40 7.16 25.84
CA GLY A 26 11.67 5.73 25.68
C GLY A 26 10.40 4.91 25.47
N VAL A 27 9.37 5.15 26.29
CA VAL A 27 8.05 4.50 26.13
C VAL A 27 7.42 4.90 24.80
N ASN A 28 7.48 6.18 24.44
CA ASN A 28 6.98 6.68 23.16
C ASN A 28 7.69 5.99 21.98
N TRP A 29 9.02 5.92 22.02
CA TRP A 29 9.79 5.27 20.97
C TRP A 29 9.43 3.79 20.83
N ALA A 30 9.36 3.04 21.94
CA ALA A 30 8.98 1.63 21.92
C ALA A 30 7.56 1.42 21.36
N TYR A 31 6.62 2.28 21.74
CA TYR A 31 5.26 2.25 21.23
C TYR A 31 5.21 2.45 19.70
N HIS A 32 5.89 3.48 19.17
CA HIS A 32 5.90 3.73 17.73
C HIS A 32 6.71 2.70 16.94
N ALA A 33 7.83 2.22 17.48
CA ALA A 33 8.62 1.18 16.82
C ALA A 33 7.82 -0.12 16.64
N PHE A 34 7.01 -0.49 17.64
CA PHE A 34 6.21 -1.70 17.58
C PHE A 34 4.91 -1.51 16.77
N ASN A 35 4.15 -0.45 17.04
CA ASN A 35 2.81 -0.28 16.48
C ASN A 35 2.81 0.48 15.15
N LYS A 36 3.83 1.30 14.88
CA LYS A 36 3.90 2.20 13.74
C LYS A 36 5.32 2.25 13.12
N PRO A 37 5.92 1.09 12.77
CA PRO A 37 7.35 1.00 12.41
C PRO A 37 7.75 1.93 11.25
N SER A 38 6.87 2.14 10.27
CA SER A 38 7.12 3.06 9.16
C SER A 38 7.18 4.54 9.58
N GLU A 39 6.56 4.93 10.70
CA GLU A 39 6.60 6.32 11.18
C GLU A 39 7.96 6.68 11.78
N VAL A 40 8.66 5.69 12.36
CA VAL A 40 10.05 5.85 12.84
C VAL A 40 11.00 6.16 11.69
N LEU A 41 10.68 5.66 10.48
CA LEU A 41 11.50 5.83 9.28
C LEU A 41 11.17 7.11 8.49
N PHE A 42 10.28 7.97 8.99
CA PHE A 42 9.85 9.19 8.28
C PHE A 42 10.98 10.07 7.73
N PRO A 43 12.13 10.28 8.43
CA PRO A 43 13.23 11.06 7.87
C PRO A 43 13.83 10.48 6.58
N LEU A 44 13.66 9.18 6.34
CA LEU A 44 14.22 8.44 5.20
C LEU A 44 13.22 8.22 4.07
N ASP A 45 11.97 8.67 4.21
CA ASP A 45 10.88 8.25 3.32
C ASP A 45 11.18 8.57 1.85
N ARG A 46 11.63 9.79 1.55
CA ARG A 46 11.94 10.18 0.16
C ARG A 46 13.18 9.50 -0.43
N ALA A 47 14.09 8.99 0.40
CA ALA A 47 15.32 8.35 -0.06
C ALA A 47 15.05 6.99 -0.72
N LEU A 48 13.90 6.38 -0.43
CA LEU A 48 13.49 5.07 -0.94
C LEU A 48 12.59 5.15 -2.19
N ASN A 49 12.30 6.36 -2.65
CA ASN A 49 11.57 6.61 -3.89
C ASN A 49 12.36 6.10 -5.10
N LYS A 50 11.66 5.43 -6.00
CA LYS A 50 12.21 4.80 -7.19
C LYS A 50 11.66 5.45 -8.44
N ARG A 51 12.49 5.50 -9.48
CA ARG A 51 12.05 5.75 -10.85
C ARG A 51 11.32 4.51 -11.38
N PRO A 52 10.45 4.64 -12.40
CA PRO A 52 9.74 3.50 -12.97
C PRO A 52 10.66 2.31 -13.29
N LEU A 53 11.75 2.53 -14.02
CA LEU A 53 12.68 1.46 -14.38
C LEU A 53 13.30 0.76 -13.16
N GLU A 54 13.58 1.49 -12.08
CA GLU A 54 14.13 0.94 -10.84
C GLU A 54 13.07 0.07 -10.12
N THR A 55 11.82 0.56 -10.04
CA THR A 55 10.68 -0.20 -9.53
C THR A 55 10.50 -1.51 -10.29
N TRP A 56 10.59 -1.48 -11.63
CA TRP A 56 10.47 -2.69 -12.45
C TRP A 56 11.64 -3.65 -12.25
N LYS A 57 12.86 -3.12 -12.21
CA LYS A 57 14.07 -3.93 -12.01
C LYS A 57 14.05 -4.65 -10.65
N GLU A 58 13.56 -4.00 -9.60
CA GLU A 58 13.59 -4.55 -8.25
C GLU A 58 12.41 -5.49 -7.97
N TYR A 59 11.21 -5.13 -8.42
CA TYR A 59 9.98 -5.86 -8.05
C TYR A 59 9.30 -6.59 -9.21
N GLY A 60 9.85 -6.52 -10.43
CA GLY A 60 9.23 -7.11 -11.63
C GLY A 60 9.00 -8.62 -11.58
N SER A 61 9.79 -9.37 -10.80
CA SER A 61 9.50 -10.79 -10.53
C SER A 61 8.29 -10.94 -9.62
N LEU A 62 8.23 -10.19 -8.52
CA LEU A 62 7.13 -10.22 -7.55
C LEU A 62 5.79 -9.77 -8.18
N PHE A 63 5.82 -8.76 -9.04
CA PHE A 63 4.62 -8.33 -9.79
C PHE A 63 4.11 -9.43 -10.70
N ARG A 64 5.00 -10.26 -11.28
CA ARG A 64 4.61 -11.38 -12.14
C ARG A 64 4.09 -12.54 -11.31
N GLU A 65 4.79 -12.89 -10.24
CA GLU A 65 4.39 -13.95 -9.30
C GLU A 65 2.97 -13.75 -8.79
N HIS A 66 2.65 -12.53 -8.34
CA HIS A 66 1.34 -12.18 -7.78
C HIS A 66 0.36 -11.61 -8.80
N ALA A 67 0.63 -11.73 -10.09
CA ALA A 67 -0.31 -11.26 -11.11
C ALA A 67 -1.57 -12.14 -11.14
N THR A 68 -2.69 -11.54 -11.52
CA THR A 68 -3.92 -12.28 -11.89
C THR A 68 -4.32 -11.96 -13.32
N ALA A 69 -5.39 -12.60 -13.81
CA ALA A 69 -5.95 -12.30 -15.13
C ALA A 69 -6.40 -10.82 -15.28
N VAL A 70 -6.74 -10.13 -14.18
CA VAL A 70 -7.09 -8.70 -14.18
C VAL A 70 -5.91 -7.85 -13.72
N MET A 71 -5.31 -8.23 -12.60
CA MET A 71 -4.23 -7.52 -11.94
C MET A 71 -2.89 -7.94 -12.53
N THR A 72 -2.61 -7.49 -13.77
CA THR A 72 -1.35 -7.82 -14.46
C THR A 72 -0.15 -7.15 -13.79
N ALA A 73 1.05 -7.67 -14.04
CA ALA A 73 2.29 -7.15 -13.49
C ALA A 73 2.49 -5.65 -13.79
N GLU A 74 2.17 -5.21 -15.00
CA GLU A 74 2.28 -3.79 -15.40
C GLU A 74 1.25 -2.92 -14.69
N LEU A 75 0.04 -3.43 -14.44
CA LEU A 75 -0.94 -2.71 -13.63
C LEU A 75 -0.45 -2.57 -12.19
N LEU A 76 0.04 -3.65 -11.58
CA LEU A 76 0.59 -3.63 -10.23
C LEU A 76 1.77 -2.67 -10.11
N ALA A 77 2.69 -2.67 -11.07
CA ALA A 77 3.80 -1.71 -11.12
C ALA A 77 3.32 -0.27 -11.29
N SER A 78 2.32 -0.03 -12.15
CA SER A 78 1.78 1.31 -12.39
C SER A 78 1.07 1.90 -11.16
N LEU A 79 0.36 1.08 -10.39
CA LEU A 79 -0.26 1.48 -9.13
C LEU A 79 0.83 1.79 -8.10
N ALA A 80 1.82 0.91 -7.92
CA ALA A 80 2.94 1.12 -7.01
C ALA A 80 3.70 2.43 -7.30
N GLN A 81 3.90 2.73 -8.59
CA GLN A 81 4.59 3.93 -9.04
C GLN A 81 3.73 5.19 -8.90
N THR A 82 2.41 5.08 -9.08
CA THR A 82 1.49 6.22 -8.98
C THR A 82 1.30 6.65 -7.53
N GLU A 83 1.13 5.68 -6.63
CA GLU A 83 0.77 5.90 -5.23
C GLU A 83 1.96 6.24 -4.34
N GLY A 84 3.03 5.45 -4.43
CA GLY A 84 4.20 5.59 -3.55
C GLY A 84 5.52 5.66 -4.28
N ALA A 85 5.55 5.85 -5.60
CA ALA A 85 6.79 5.87 -6.40
C ALA A 85 7.70 4.64 -6.14
N GLY A 86 7.11 3.45 -5.95
CA GLY A 86 7.87 2.22 -5.66
C GLY A 86 8.56 2.19 -4.28
N ASN A 87 8.25 3.13 -3.39
CA ASN A 87 8.78 3.18 -2.04
C ASN A 87 7.94 2.30 -1.08
N PRO A 88 8.52 1.23 -0.51
CA PRO A 88 7.78 0.29 0.34
C PRO A 88 7.35 0.86 1.69
N VAL A 89 7.91 2.00 2.12
CA VAL A 89 7.56 2.64 3.41
C VAL A 89 6.90 4.01 3.24
N ALA A 90 6.51 4.37 2.01
CA ALA A 90 5.86 5.64 1.68
C ALA A 90 4.73 6.01 2.65
N ARG A 91 4.71 7.26 3.11
CA ARG A 91 3.63 7.79 3.96
C ARG A 91 2.97 9.01 3.32
N THR A 92 1.73 9.25 3.72
CA THR A 92 1.08 10.54 3.44
C THR A 92 1.75 11.67 4.22
N TYR A 93 1.51 12.91 3.79
CA TYR A 93 1.96 14.09 4.51
C TYR A 93 1.53 14.08 5.99
N TRP A 94 2.36 14.68 6.84
CA TRP A 94 2.10 14.78 8.27
C TRP A 94 1.24 16.00 8.58
N ARG A 95 0.34 15.87 9.54
CA ARG A 95 -0.50 16.98 9.99
C ARG A 95 -0.78 16.91 11.47
N TRP A 96 -1.08 18.07 12.04
CA TRP A 96 -1.54 18.19 13.41
C TRP A 96 -2.98 17.66 13.55
N HIS A 97 -3.22 16.89 14.60
CA HIS A 97 -4.53 16.35 14.96
C HIS A 97 -4.86 16.69 16.40
N LEU A 98 -6.11 17.05 16.65
CA LEU A 98 -6.61 17.18 18.01
C LEU A 98 -7.01 15.78 18.51
N SER A 99 -6.25 15.24 19.47
CA SER A 99 -6.52 13.93 20.11
C SER A 99 -6.30 14.04 21.62
N TRP A 100 -6.99 13.19 22.38
CA TRP A 100 -6.72 13.02 23.82
C TRP A 100 -5.43 12.22 24.07
N ASN A 101 -4.96 11.48 23.06
CA ASN A 101 -3.68 10.78 23.10
C ASN A 101 -2.57 11.71 22.58
N PRO A 102 -1.60 12.14 23.41
CA PRO A 102 -0.52 13.02 22.97
C PRO A 102 0.37 12.39 21.89
N LEU A 103 0.38 11.06 21.77
CA LEU A 103 1.14 10.33 20.74
C LEU A 103 0.53 10.43 19.33
N GLU A 104 -0.67 11.02 19.22
CA GLU A 104 -1.39 11.17 17.96
C GLU A 104 -1.47 12.62 17.47
N TRP A 105 -0.95 13.57 18.25
CA TRP A 105 -1.05 15.00 17.92
C TRP A 105 -0.36 15.36 16.61
N TYR A 106 0.73 14.67 16.28
CA TYR A 106 1.43 14.84 15.03
C TYR A 106 1.67 13.48 14.40
N GLN A 107 0.91 13.16 13.35
CA GLN A 107 0.97 11.89 12.65
C GLN A 107 0.61 12.08 11.17
N PRO A 108 0.85 11.08 10.31
CA PRO A 108 0.41 11.13 8.92
C PRO A 108 -1.10 11.40 8.80
N ALA A 109 -1.51 12.13 7.77
CA ALA A 109 -2.90 12.50 7.52
C ALA A 109 -3.83 11.30 7.29
N SER A 110 -3.26 10.15 6.95
CA SER A 110 -3.94 8.87 6.76
C SER A 110 -3.09 7.72 7.33
N SER A 111 -3.72 6.57 7.58
CA SER A 111 -3.04 5.32 7.90
C SER A 111 -2.50 4.59 6.67
N ALA A 112 -2.56 5.21 5.49
CA ALA A 112 -1.98 4.70 4.26
C ALA A 112 -0.45 4.54 4.37
N VAL A 113 0.04 3.36 3.99
CA VAL A 113 1.47 2.99 4.05
C VAL A 113 1.91 2.27 2.78
N GLY A 114 3.16 2.53 2.39
CA GLY A 114 3.91 1.79 1.41
C GLY A 114 3.55 2.13 -0.02
N MET A 115 4.12 1.36 -0.95
CA MET A 115 4.07 1.72 -2.37
C MET A 115 2.65 1.72 -2.97
N TYR A 116 1.69 1.10 -2.28
CA TYR A 116 0.26 1.09 -2.64
C TYR A 116 -0.62 1.91 -1.69
N GLN A 117 -0.03 2.67 -0.75
CA GLN A 117 -0.78 3.50 0.19
C GLN A 117 -1.92 2.75 0.91
N ILE A 118 -1.65 1.50 1.34
CA ILE A 118 -2.66 0.61 1.95
C ILE A 118 -3.02 1.13 3.35
N THR A 119 -4.30 1.45 3.57
CA THR A 119 -4.81 1.88 4.87
C THR A 119 -4.99 0.70 5.83
N ASP A 120 -5.13 0.97 7.14
CA ASP A 120 -5.43 -0.09 8.12
C ASP A 120 -6.72 -0.85 7.79
N GLY A 121 -7.75 -0.14 7.28
CA GLY A 121 -9.02 -0.75 6.88
C GLY A 121 -8.86 -1.67 5.68
N THR A 122 -8.18 -1.18 4.63
CA THR A 122 -7.87 -1.97 3.44
C THR A 122 -7.01 -3.18 3.78
N PHE A 123 -6.04 -3.03 4.68
CA PHE A 123 -5.18 -4.13 5.12
C PHE A 123 -5.98 -5.25 5.81
N ARG A 124 -6.92 -4.91 6.71
CA ARG A 124 -7.80 -5.91 7.35
C ARG A 124 -8.73 -6.63 6.38
N GLU A 125 -9.11 -5.98 5.28
CA GLU A 125 -9.93 -6.62 4.25
C GLU A 125 -9.07 -7.48 3.31
N ALA A 126 -7.92 -6.97 2.88
CA ALA A 126 -7.04 -7.63 1.92
C ALA A 126 -6.37 -8.89 2.48
N THR A 127 -6.09 -8.92 3.79
CA THR A 127 -5.54 -10.10 4.49
C THR A 127 -6.46 -11.32 4.47
N ARG A 128 -7.71 -11.19 4.02
CA ARG A 128 -8.61 -12.32 3.77
C ARG A 128 -8.32 -13.06 2.48
N TYR A 129 -7.39 -12.58 1.67
CA TYR A 129 -7.10 -13.16 0.36
C TYR A 129 -5.61 -13.37 0.16
N CYS A 130 -5.28 -14.29 -0.74
CA CYS A 130 -3.93 -14.64 -1.19
C CYS A 130 -4.00 -15.08 -2.66
N ILE A 131 -2.85 -15.33 -3.27
CA ILE A 131 -2.74 -15.77 -4.67
C ILE A 131 -2.04 -17.12 -4.73
N HIS A 132 -2.71 -18.08 -5.36
CA HIS A 132 -2.15 -19.37 -5.75
C HIS A 132 -2.24 -19.51 -7.25
N ASP A 133 -1.10 -19.71 -7.92
CA ASP A 133 -1.02 -19.91 -9.38
C ASP A 133 -1.82 -18.86 -10.18
N HIS A 134 -1.65 -17.58 -9.82
CA HIS A 134 -2.34 -16.43 -10.44
C HIS A 134 -3.87 -16.38 -10.21
N VAL A 135 -4.40 -17.18 -9.29
CA VAL A 135 -5.80 -17.22 -8.89
C VAL A 135 -5.96 -16.73 -7.46
N VAL A 136 -6.93 -15.83 -7.25
CA VAL A 136 -7.23 -15.34 -5.91
C VAL A 136 -8.01 -16.36 -5.11
N VAL A 137 -7.51 -16.69 -3.93
CA VAL A 137 -8.17 -17.54 -2.96
C VAL A 137 -8.50 -16.75 -1.70
N GLU A 138 -9.55 -17.18 -1.00
CA GLU A 138 -10.02 -16.60 0.25
C GLU A 138 -9.50 -17.43 1.43
N ASP A 139 -9.23 -16.74 2.54
CA ASP A 139 -8.84 -17.34 3.81
C ASP A 139 -9.92 -18.32 4.28
N GLY A 140 -9.48 -19.39 4.93
CA GLY A 140 -10.31 -20.56 5.22
C GLY A 140 -9.84 -21.31 6.46
N PRO A 141 -10.52 -22.43 6.79
CA PRO A 141 -10.10 -23.28 7.88
C PRO A 141 -8.65 -23.75 7.73
N TRP A 142 -7.90 -23.84 8.82
CA TRP A 142 -6.49 -24.26 8.81
C TRP A 142 -6.23 -25.64 8.20
N ASN A 143 -7.26 -26.46 8.00
CA ASN A 143 -7.16 -27.79 7.38
C ASN A 143 -7.53 -27.80 5.89
N ASP A 144 -7.89 -26.65 5.31
CA ASP A 144 -8.06 -26.50 3.87
C ASP A 144 -6.72 -26.11 3.23
N LEU A 145 -6.07 -27.08 2.58
CA LEU A 145 -4.79 -26.85 1.90
C LEU A 145 -4.91 -25.91 0.69
N ASN A 146 -6.13 -25.66 0.21
CA ASN A 146 -6.35 -24.74 -0.90
C ASN A 146 -6.67 -23.33 -0.42
N SER A 147 -6.92 -23.10 0.88
CA SER A 147 -7.16 -21.75 1.40
C SER A 147 -5.85 -20.99 1.54
N CYS A 148 -5.94 -19.73 1.98
CA CYS A 148 -4.76 -18.97 2.36
C CYS A 148 -4.16 -19.47 3.68
N TRP A 149 -2.84 -19.36 3.81
CA TRP A 149 -2.09 -19.75 5.01
C TRP A 149 -1.16 -18.62 5.43
N PHE A 150 -1.03 -18.41 6.75
CA PHE A 150 -0.13 -17.42 7.34
C PHE A 150 -0.40 -15.94 7.00
N ASN A 151 -1.61 -15.60 6.54
CA ASN A 151 -2.00 -14.22 6.23
C ASN A 151 -1.86 -13.25 7.42
N SER A 152 -1.89 -13.76 8.65
CA SER A 152 -1.62 -12.98 9.87
C SER A 152 -0.20 -12.38 9.92
N LEU A 153 0.73 -12.91 9.12
CA LEU A 153 2.11 -12.43 9.01
C LEU A 153 2.31 -11.40 7.89
N TYR A 154 1.24 -11.07 7.14
CA TYR A 154 1.32 -10.03 6.13
C TYR A 154 1.72 -8.68 6.74
N THR A 155 2.35 -7.86 5.90
CA THR A 155 2.71 -6.49 6.28
C THR A 155 2.68 -5.60 5.05
N ARG A 156 2.32 -4.33 5.25
CA ARG A 156 2.19 -3.34 4.17
C ARG A 156 3.52 -2.84 3.63
N VAL A 157 4.61 -3.08 4.35
CA VAL A 157 5.95 -2.56 4.01
C VAL A 157 6.86 -3.58 3.32
N LEU A 158 6.51 -4.87 3.34
CA LEU A 158 7.26 -5.85 2.55
C LEU A 158 6.71 -5.88 1.13
N PRO A 159 7.55 -5.68 0.09
CA PRO A 159 7.07 -5.58 -1.28
C PRO A 159 6.21 -6.76 -1.73
N SER A 160 6.65 -8.00 -1.49
CA SER A 160 5.89 -9.21 -1.87
C SER A 160 4.47 -9.20 -1.29
N HIS A 161 4.36 -8.99 0.03
CA HIS A 161 3.07 -8.94 0.72
C HIS A 161 2.18 -7.79 0.21
N ALA A 162 2.75 -6.60 0.03
CA ALA A 162 1.99 -5.44 -0.43
C ALA A 162 1.44 -5.63 -1.85
N ILE A 163 2.20 -6.30 -2.72
CA ILE A 163 1.79 -6.65 -4.08
C ILE A 163 0.64 -7.65 -4.04
N GLU A 164 0.80 -8.75 -3.30
CA GLU A 164 -0.21 -9.80 -3.20
C GLU A 164 -1.53 -9.28 -2.60
N LEU A 165 -1.46 -8.55 -1.48
CA LEU A 165 -2.62 -7.90 -0.85
C LEU A 165 -3.37 -7.00 -1.84
N THR A 166 -2.64 -6.21 -2.62
CA THR A 166 -3.23 -5.29 -3.61
C THR A 166 -3.84 -6.05 -4.77
N ALA A 167 -3.14 -7.04 -5.32
CA ALA A 167 -3.62 -7.85 -6.43
C ALA A 167 -4.88 -8.63 -6.05
N ALA A 168 -4.83 -9.37 -4.93
CA ALA A 168 -5.91 -10.22 -4.48
C ALA A 168 -7.18 -9.42 -4.14
N SER A 169 -7.04 -8.35 -3.35
CA SER A 169 -8.19 -7.53 -2.93
C SER A 169 -8.84 -6.79 -4.10
N LEU A 170 -8.06 -6.22 -5.02
CA LEU A 170 -8.60 -5.49 -6.17
C LEU A 170 -9.23 -6.42 -7.20
N ASP A 171 -8.68 -7.62 -7.45
CA ASP A 171 -9.32 -8.60 -8.33
C ASP A 171 -10.72 -8.96 -7.81
N ARG A 172 -10.83 -9.31 -6.52
CA ARG A 172 -12.12 -9.61 -5.88
C ARG A 172 -13.08 -8.43 -5.92
N ALA A 173 -12.58 -7.23 -5.67
CA ALA A 173 -13.40 -6.02 -5.73
C ALA A 173 -13.91 -5.72 -7.15
N VAL A 174 -13.08 -5.93 -8.18
CA VAL A 174 -13.47 -5.81 -9.59
C VAL A 174 -14.53 -6.84 -9.96
N ALA A 175 -14.30 -8.11 -9.60
CA ALA A 175 -15.25 -9.19 -9.85
C ALA A 175 -16.62 -8.90 -9.20
N LYS A 176 -16.62 -8.43 -7.94
CA LYS A 176 -17.82 -8.02 -7.22
C LYS A 176 -18.53 -6.83 -7.87
N ALA A 177 -17.77 -5.82 -8.31
CA ALA A 177 -18.34 -4.61 -8.91
C ALA A 177 -18.97 -4.88 -10.30
N ILE A 178 -18.38 -5.77 -11.10
CA ILE A 178 -18.91 -6.17 -12.41
C ILE A 178 -20.10 -7.13 -12.28
N GLY A 179 -20.02 -8.07 -11.33
CA GLY A 179 -21.01 -9.13 -11.15
C GLY A 179 -21.01 -10.17 -12.29
N THR A 180 -21.72 -11.28 -12.07
CA THR A 180 -21.70 -12.44 -12.97
C THR A 180 -22.27 -12.16 -14.36
N ARG A 181 -23.33 -11.34 -14.47
CA ARG A 181 -24.05 -11.08 -15.73
C ARG A 181 -23.26 -10.26 -16.75
N LEU A 182 -22.31 -9.43 -16.29
CA LEU A 182 -21.53 -8.54 -17.15
C LEU A 182 -20.14 -9.11 -17.48
N GLY A 183 -19.66 -10.11 -16.76
CA GLY A 183 -18.27 -10.58 -16.80
C GLY A 183 -17.69 -10.89 -18.18
N GLY A 184 -18.48 -11.50 -19.07
CA GLY A 184 -18.05 -11.86 -20.44
C GLY A 184 -18.05 -10.69 -21.45
N ARG A 185 -18.64 -9.54 -21.10
CA ARG A 185 -18.76 -8.37 -22.00
C ARG A 185 -17.75 -7.26 -21.67
N VAL A 186 -17.08 -7.34 -20.53
CA VAL A 186 -16.17 -6.29 -20.06
C VAL A 186 -14.75 -6.58 -20.53
N THR A 187 -14.18 -5.62 -21.26
CA THR A 187 -12.80 -5.70 -21.75
C THR A 187 -11.79 -5.66 -20.59
N LEU A 188 -10.61 -6.26 -20.77
CA LEU A 188 -9.54 -6.20 -19.77
C LEU A 188 -9.21 -4.75 -19.37
N ARG A 189 -9.13 -3.84 -20.35
CA ARG A 189 -8.89 -2.41 -20.10
C ARG A 189 -9.93 -1.79 -19.16
N GLN A 190 -11.21 -2.12 -19.34
CA GLN A 190 -12.28 -1.65 -18.43
C GLN A 190 -12.13 -2.25 -17.04
N LYS A 191 -11.80 -3.54 -16.91
CA LYS A 191 -11.54 -4.19 -15.61
C LYS A 191 -10.38 -3.51 -14.87
N GLN A 192 -9.31 -3.19 -15.59
CA GLN A 192 -8.12 -2.56 -15.03
C GLN A 192 -8.34 -1.08 -14.65
N ASN A 193 -9.10 -0.32 -15.46
CA ASN A 193 -9.51 1.02 -15.08
C ASN A 193 -10.44 1.00 -13.85
N LEU A 194 -11.32 0.01 -13.76
CA LEU A 194 -12.16 -0.20 -12.59
C LEU A 194 -11.32 -0.56 -11.36
N ALA A 195 -10.29 -1.41 -11.48
CA ALA A 195 -9.37 -1.72 -10.40
C ALA A 195 -8.67 -0.46 -9.87
N ALA A 196 -8.10 0.35 -10.77
CA ALA A 196 -7.44 1.61 -10.42
C ALA A 196 -8.41 2.61 -9.78
N LEU A 197 -9.66 2.68 -10.27
CA LEU A 197 -10.69 3.53 -9.67
C LEU A 197 -11.10 3.03 -8.28
N ILE A 198 -11.26 1.72 -8.08
CA ILE A 198 -11.55 1.14 -6.75
C ILE A 198 -10.41 1.41 -5.79
N HIS A 199 -9.16 1.29 -6.25
CA HIS A 199 -8.00 1.59 -5.44
C HIS A 199 -8.00 3.05 -4.94
N LEU A 200 -8.27 4.00 -5.84
CA LEU A 200 -8.31 5.42 -5.51
C LEU A 200 -9.54 5.83 -4.69
N CYS A 201 -10.72 5.33 -5.06
CA CYS A 201 -12.02 5.86 -4.63
C CYS A 201 -12.83 4.91 -3.73
N GLY A 202 -12.36 3.68 -3.55
CA GLY A 202 -13.06 2.62 -2.85
C GLY A 202 -14.09 1.87 -3.70
N ALA A 203 -14.56 0.74 -3.16
CA ALA A 203 -15.43 -0.21 -3.84
C ALA A 203 -16.79 0.38 -4.26
N GLY A 204 -17.37 1.28 -3.45
CA GLY A 204 -18.66 1.90 -3.77
C GLY A 204 -18.62 2.76 -5.03
N ALA A 205 -17.57 3.59 -5.17
CA ALA A 205 -17.34 4.36 -6.39
C ALA A 205 -17.07 3.47 -7.60
N GLY A 206 -16.34 2.37 -7.40
CA GLY A 206 -16.14 1.32 -8.41
C GLY A 206 -17.44 0.72 -8.91
N HIS A 207 -18.32 0.30 -8.00
CA HIS A 207 -19.63 -0.25 -8.36
C HIS A 207 -20.48 0.77 -9.14
N ALA A 208 -20.49 2.04 -8.71
CA ALA A 208 -21.19 3.11 -9.42
C ALA A 208 -20.60 3.37 -10.82
N TYR A 209 -19.28 3.29 -10.98
CA TYR A 209 -18.62 3.41 -12.27
C TYR A 209 -18.98 2.25 -13.22
N ALA A 210 -18.98 1.02 -12.70
CA ALA A 210 -19.39 -0.17 -13.46
C ALA A 210 -20.87 -0.11 -13.86
N SER A 211 -21.77 0.29 -12.96
CA SER A 211 -23.21 0.39 -13.23
C SER A 211 -23.56 1.44 -14.30
N ARG A 212 -22.73 2.48 -14.45
CA ARG A 212 -22.83 3.48 -15.53
C ARG A 212 -22.17 3.03 -16.85
N GLY A 213 -21.82 1.75 -16.99
CA GLY A 213 -21.17 1.23 -18.19
C GLY A 213 -19.75 1.76 -18.37
N PHE A 214 -19.00 1.90 -17.27
CA PHE A 214 -17.61 2.36 -17.28
C PHE A 214 -17.42 3.79 -17.78
N ARG A 215 -18.39 4.67 -17.48
CA ARG A 215 -18.34 6.11 -17.78
C ARG A 215 -18.12 6.92 -16.50
N LEU A 216 -17.09 7.77 -16.54
CA LEU A 216 -16.81 8.73 -15.47
C LEU A 216 -17.85 9.85 -15.48
N THR A 217 -18.14 10.39 -14.30
CA THR A 217 -18.85 11.66 -14.21
C THR A 217 -17.88 12.79 -14.58
N PRO A 218 -18.29 13.83 -15.33
CA PRO A 218 -17.43 14.99 -15.59
C PRO A 218 -16.91 15.59 -14.29
N GLY A 219 -15.59 15.79 -14.19
CA GLY A 219 -14.94 16.33 -12.99
C GLY A 219 -15.04 15.44 -11.74
N GLN A 220 -15.23 14.13 -11.90
CA GLN A 220 -15.28 13.20 -10.77
C GLN A 220 -13.96 13.25 -9.98
N ARG A 221 -14.08 13.49 -8.66
CA ARG A 221 -12.96 13.53 -7.71
C ARG A 221 -13.08 12.48 -6.63
N CYS A 222 -11.92 12.04 -6.12
CA CYS A 222 -11.79 11.18 -4.95
C CYS A 222 -10.75 11.80 -4.03
N GLY A 223 -11.24 12.45 -2.97
CA GLY A 223 -10.44 13.41 -2.21
C GLY A 223 -9.90 14.52 -3.12
N ASP A 224 -8.59 14.73 -3.08
CA ASP A 224 -7.91 15.75 -3.88
C ASP A 224 -7.57 15.29 -5.31
N HIS A 225 -7.84 14.03 -5.66
CA HIS A 225 -7.50 13.47 -6.96
C HIS A 225 -8.63 13.63 -7.98
N ASP A 226 -8.29 14.16 -9.16
CA ASP A 226 -9.13 14.04 -10.36
C ASP A 226 -9.00 12.61 -10.94
N VAL A 227 -10.12 11.91 -11.06
CA VAL A 227 -10.13 10.49 -11.44
C VAL A 227 -9.65 10.30 -12.88
N SER A 228 -9.98 11.22 -13.78
CA SER A 228 -9.58 11.10 -15.19
C SER A 228 -8.07 11.20 -15.37
N SER A 229 -7.47 12.17 -14.68
CA SER A 229 -6.02 12.42 -14.65
C SER A 229 -5.28 11.26 -13.99
N TYR A 230 -5.82 10.72 -12.91
CA TYR A 230 -5.27 9.55 -12.24
C TYR A 230 -5.26 8.32 -13.16
N LEU A 231 -6.39 7.99 -13.79
CA LEU A 231 -6.48 6.86 -14.72
C LEU A 231 -5.59 7.04 -15.95
N ALA A 232 -5.42 8.27 -16.44
CA ALA A 232 -4.49 8.57 -17.52
C ALA A 232 -3.04 8.28 -17.11
N ARG A 233 -2.63 8.70 -15.91
CA ARG A 233 -1.29 8.44 -15.35
C ARG A 233 -1.02 6.94 -15.19
N VAL A 234 -1.95 6.20 -14.59
CA VAL A 234 -1.83 4.75 -14.43
C VAL A 234 -1.67 4.06 -15.80
N ASN A 235 -2.50 4.42 -16.78
CA ASN A 235 -2.41 3.82 -18.12
C ASN A 235 -1.13 4.18 -18.87
N ALA A 236 -0.60 5.40 -18.70
CA ALA A 236 0.68 5.78 -19.28
C ALA A 236 1.83 4.95 -18.70
N LEU A 237 1.85 4.76 -17.38
CA LEU A 237 2.86 3.93 -16.71
C LEU A 237 2.76 2.46 -17.10
N LYS A 238 1.55 1.90 -17.25
CA LYS A 238 1.37 0.53 -17.76
C LYS A 238 2.02 0.34 -19.12
N TYR A 239 1.85 1.31 -20.02
CA TYR A 239 2.48 1.28 -21.34
C TYR A 239 4.00 1.43 -21.26
N GLU A 240 4.52 2.18 -20.29
CA GLU A 240 5.96 2.26 -20.04
C GLU A 240 6.52 0.91 -19.57
N PHE A 241 5.87 0.26 -18.61
CA PHE A 241 6.27 -1.03 -18.06
C PHE A 241 6.12 -2.20 -19.04
N SER A 242 5.22 -2.12 -20.01
CA SER A 242 5.07 -3.16 -21.04
C SER A 242 6.17 -3.12 -22.11
N LYS A 243 7.01 -2.08 -22.12
CA LYS A 243 8.13 -2.01 -23.07
C LYS A 243 9.25 -2.93 -22.59
N PRO A 244 9.86 -3.72 -23.50
CA PRO A 244 11.08 -4.45 -23.18
C PRO A 244 12.13 -3.47 -22.66
N ALA A 245 12.80 -3.80 -21.55
CA ALA A 245 13.95 -3.04 -21.11
C ALA A 245 14.98 -3.03 -22.25
N ALA A 246 15.42 -1.83 -22.66
CA ALA A 246 16.47 -1.67 -23.65
C ALA A 246 17.79 -2.20 -23.05
N GLY A 247 17.99 -3.52 -23.12
CA GLY A 247 19.11 -4.21 -22.48
C GLY A 247 19.03 -5.73 -22.53
N ASP A 248 17.88 -6.33 -22.85
CA ASP A 248 17.72 -7.80 -22.90
C ASP A 248 17.87 -8.35 -24.33
N LYS A 249 18.92 -7.91 -25.04
CA LYS A 249 19.32 -8.41 -26.36
C LYS A 249 20.75 -8.95 -26.35
N THR A 250 21.04 -9.89 -25.47
CA THR A 250 22.31 -10.64 -25.56
C THR A 250 22.24 -12.01 -24.89
N ILE A 251 21.33 -12.87 -25.36
CA ILE A 251 21.61 -14.32 -25.42
C ILE A 251 21.08 -14.82 -26.76
N GLN A 252 21.90 -14.70 -27.80
CA GLN A 252 21.78 -15.56 -28.97
C GLN A 252 22.01 -17.00 -28.51
N GLN A 253 21.03 -17.88 -28.76
CA GLN A 253 21.20 -19.33 -28.62
C GLN A 253 22.32 -19.80 -29.55
N PRO A 254 23.24 -20.67 -29.09
CA PRO A 254 24.13 -21.38 -30.00
C PRO A 254 23.32 -22.40 -30.81
N ARG A 255 23.73 -22.55 -32.08
CA ARG A 255 23.13 -23.40 -33.11
C ARG A 255 22.94 -24.85 -32.70
#